data_AF-A0A813LA71-F1
#
_entry.id   AF-A0A813LA71-F1
#
_cell.length_a   1.000
_cell.length_b   1.000
_cell.length_c   1.000
_cell.angle_alpha   90.00
_cell.angle_beta   90.00
_cell.angle_gamma   90.00
#
_symmetry.space_group_name_H-M   'P 1'
#
loop_
_entity.id
_entity.type
_entity.pdbx_description
1 polymer ?
#
loop_
_entity_poly.entity_id
_entity_poly.type
_entity_poly.pdbx_seq_one_letter_code
_entity_poly.pdbx_strand_id
1 'polypeptide(L)'
;MLADIMWQAQQALHGKNSNVVLPALLVSAAAALVLYSHATEVGGSPTKTFLALIMLQGLPLVFLEMKILSCADPVGMLSRFGAKVLLMHACFLALRVCTWPVLEVGMGVCNLLGLLAACAALYFGFGFSLTSACAWRENCVWGLVLLALSAACCTEFFDSYRHFSFVESVIFTASSYIEILAFVPAVLMVYQCSKKSDDVAVEGLRKGGNEQRHASAFFAFLLPLYVMEDVVYAFHVRGEEPLAAAGLIVHFIVLLDFACFLLAHIYNPDKVHGSFLRWLPDQLWV
;
A
#
# COMPACT_ATOMS: atom_id res chain seq x y z
N MET A 1 -9.93 -24.72 -3.29
CA MET A 1 -11.24 -24.02 -3.15
C MET A 1 -11.08 -22.51 -3.05
N LEU A 2 -10.60 -21.92 -1.94
CA LEU A 2 -10.46 -20.45 -1.83
C LEU A 2 -9.56 -19.88 -2.94
N ALA A 3 -8.40 -20.49 -3.15
CA ALA A 3 -7.46 -20.06 -4.18
C ALA A 3 -8.05 -20.17 -5.61
N ASP A 4 -8.94 -21.14 -5.86
CA ASP A 4 -9.62 -21.28 -7.16
C ASP A 4 -10.67 -20.19 -7.35
N ILE A 5 -11.42 -19.84 -6.30
CA ILE A 5 -12.40 -18.75 -6.32
C ILE A 5 -11.69 -17.41 -6.56
N MET A 6 -10.58 -17.15 -5.85
CA MET A 6 -9.76 -15.95 -6.06
C MET A 6 -9.24 -15.86 -7.49
N TRP A 7 -8.77 -16.99 -8.04
CA TRP A 7 -8.30 -17.06 -9.42
C TRP A 7 -9.43 -16.81 -10.44
N GLN A 8 -10.61 -17.38 -10.22
CA GLN A 8 -11.78 -17.15 -11.08
C GLN A 8 -12.23 -15.68 -11.03
N ALA A 9 -12.24 -15.08 -9.84
CA ALA A 9 -12.55 -13.66 -9.67
C ALA A 9 -11.52 -12.79 -10.42
N GLN A 10 -10.23 -13.09 -10.29
CA GLN A 10 -9.18 -12.40 -11.02
C GLN A 10 -9.32 -12.54 -12.54
N GLN A 11 -9.61 -13.75 -13.05
CA GLN A 11 -9.87 -13.95 -14.48
C GLN A 11 -11.10 -13.20 -14.98
N ALA A 12 -12.14 -13.07 -14.14
CA ALA A 12 -13.34 -12.31 -14.48
C ALA A 12 -13.08 -10.79 -14.50
N LEU A 13 -12.26 -10.30 -13.56
CA LEU A 13 -11.94 -8.87 -13.41
C LEU A 13 -10.93 -8.36 -14.46
N HIS A 14 -9.88 -9.13 -14.71
CA HIS A 14 -8.76 -8.73 -15.58
C HIS A 14 -8.90 -9.26 -17.02
N GLY A 15 -9.84 -10.18 -17.25
CA GLY A 15 -10.00 -10.86 -18.52
C GLY A 15 -8.77 -11.70 -18.89
N LYS A 16 -8.75 -12.25 -20.11
CA LYS A 16 -7.59 -13.01 -20.62
C LYS A 16 -6.45 -12.10 -21.10
N ASN A 17 -6.75 -10.83 -21.42
CA ASN A 17 -5.85 -9.99 -22.22
C ASN A 17 -5.56 -8.60 -21.62
N SER A 18 -6.15 -8.18 -20.49
CA SER A 18 -5.92 -6.81 -19.99
C SER A 18 -5.91 -6.66 -18.46
N ASN A 19 -4.79 -7.04 -17.86
CA ASN A 19 -4.57 -6.95 -16.41
C ASN A 19 -4.38 -5.51 -15.88
N VAL A 20 -4.62 -4.49 -16.71
CA VAL A 20 -4.41 -3.07 -16.37
C VAL A 20 -5.72 -2.28 -16.34
N VAL A 21 -6.82 -2.86 -16.85
CA VAL A 21 -8.07 -2.11 -17.03
C VAL A 21 -8.70 -1.75 -15.69
N LEU A 22 -8.81 -2.70 -14.76
CA LEU A 22 -9.46 -2.42 -13.47
C LEU A 22 -8.70 -1.36 -12.65
N PRO A 23 -7.38 -1.48 -12.44
CA PRO A 23 -6.62 -0.47 -11.67
C PRO A 23 -6.66 0.91 -12.34
N ALA A 24 -6.57 0.97 -13.67
CA ALA A 24 -6.68 2.21 -14.42
C ALA A 24 -8.08 2.84 -14.29
N LEU A 25 -9.15 2.03 -14.33
CA LEU A 25 -10.52 2.50 -14.12
C LEU A 25 -10.73 3.02 -12.70
N LEU A 26 -10.19 2.35 -11.68
CA LEU A 26 -10.32 2.78 -10.29
C LEU A 26 -9.57 4.11 -10.03
N VAL A 27 -8.36 4.28 -10.56
CA VAL A 27 -7.63 5.56 -10.49
C VAL A 27 -8.37 6.65 -11.28
N SER A 28 -8.92 6.31 -12.45
CA SER A 28 -9.73 7.25 -13.23
C SER A 28 -10.99 7.66 -12.48
N ALA A 29 -11.64 6.74 -11.75
CA ALA A 29 -12.78 7.03 -10.91
C ALA A 29 -12.39 7.94 -9.72
N ALA A 30 -11.28 7.67 -9.04
CA ALA A 30 -10.76 8.53 -7.98
C ALA A 30 -10.45 9.94 -8.51
N ALA A 31 -9.80 10.05 -9.67
CA ALA A 31 -9.53 11.33 -10.32
C ALA A 31 -10.83 12.06 -10.71
N ALA A 32 -11.83 11.35 -11.20
CA ALA A 32 -13.15 11.92 -11.51
C ALA A 32 -13.86 12.45 -10.25
N LEU A 33 -13.75 11.77 -9.10
CA LEU A 33 -14.29 12.27 -7.82
C LEU A 33 -13.61 13.57 -7.38
N VAL A 34 -12.28 13.66 -7.51
CA VAL A 34 -11.53 14.89 -7.22
C VAL A 34 -11.97 16.04 -8.14
N LEU A 35 -12.07 15.78 -9.45
CA LEU A 35 -12.52 16.78 -10.43
C LEU A 35 -13.97 17.21 -10.18
N TYR A 36 -14.84 16.27 -9.84
CA TYR A 36 -16.23 16.55 -9.50
C TYR A 36 -16.33 17.46 -8.28
N SER A 37 -15.67 17.11 -7.17
CA SER A 37 -15.64 17.95 -5.96
C SER A 37 -15.05 19.33 -6.24
N HIS A 38 -14.00 19.41 -7.07
CA HIS A 38 -13.44 20.69 -7.49
C HIS A 38 -14.44 21.56 -8.26
N ALA A 39 -15.27 20.96 -9.12
CA ALA A 39 -16.25 21.66 -9.94
C ALA A 39 -17.50 22.09 -9.17
N THR A 40 -17.92 21.35 -8.14
CA THR A 40 -19.19 21.59 -7.43
C THR A 40 -19.05 22.43 -6.16
N GLU A 41 -17.91 22.37 -5.48
CA GLU A 41 -17.73 23.05 -4.19
C GLU A 41 -17.00 24.39 -4.35
N VAL A 42 -17.61 25.48 -3.89
CA VAL A 42 -17.01 26.82 -3.93
C VAL A 42 -16.17 27.04 -2.67
N GLY A 43 -14.84 26.94 -2.79
CA GLY A 43 -13.89 27.14 -1.69
C GLY A 43 -12.90 25.98 -1.50
N GLY A 44 -12.00 26.13 -0.53
CA GLY A 44 -11.05 25.11 -0.11
C GLY A 44 -11.69 24.15 0.88
N SER A 45 -12.46 23.18 0.39
CA SER A 45 -13.07 22.16 1.24
C SER A 45 -12.05 21.09 1.66
N PRO A 46 -12.13 20.59 2.90
CA PRO A 46 -11.27 19.51 3.38
C PRO A 46 -11.46 18.22 2.56
N THR A 47 -12.66 17.99 2.01
CA THR A 47 -13.01 16.84 1.19
C THR A 47 -12.18 16.76 -0.09
N LYS A 48 -11.88 17.89 -0.75
CA LYS A 48 -11.00 17.93 -1.94
C LYS A 48 -9.60 17.45 -1.62
N THR A 49 -9.02 17.98 -0.53
CA THR A 49 -7.69 17.59 -0.08
C THR A 49 -7.67 16.11 0.29
N PHE A 50 -8.67 15.65 1.04
CA PHE A 50 -8.81 14.24 1.41
C PHE A 50 -8.86 13.31 0.19
N LEU A 51 -9.71 13.59 -0.80
CA LEU A 51 -9.80 12.80 -2.02
C LEU A 51 -8.49 12.81 -2.83
N ALA A 52 -7.80 13.94 -2.88
CA ALA A 52 -6.50 14.03 -3.54
C ALA A 52 -5.44 13.17 -2.84
N LEU A 53 -5.45 13.12 -1.50
CA LEU A 53 -4.54 12.26 -0.72
C LEU A 53 -4.84 10.77 -0.94
N ILE A 54 -6.12 10.38 -0.96
CA ILE A 54 -6.53 9.01 -1.27
C ILE A 54 -6.06 8.60 -2.68
N MET A 55 -6.21 9.49 -3.67
CA MET A 55 -5.69 9.26 -5.01
C MET A 55 -4.17 9.09 -5.00
N LEU A 56 -3.45 9.94 -4.26
CA LEU A 56 -1.99 9.88 -4.16
C LEU A 56 -1.51 8.57 -3.53
N GLN A 57 -2.23 8.04 -2.55
CA GLN A 57 -1.95 6.76 -1.90
C GLN A 57 -2.25 5.56 -2.83
N GLY A 58 -3.29 5.65 -3.67
CA GLY A 58 -3.64 4.62 -4.65
C GLY A 58 -2.67 4.50 -5.83
N LEU A 59 -1.97 5.59 -6.21
CA LEU A 59 -1.05 5.60 -7.35
C LEU A 59 0.10 4.58 -7.24
N PRO A 60 0.84 4.49 -6.11
CA PRO A 60 1.82 3.43 -5.90
C PRO A 60 1.28 2.02 -6.09
N LEU A 61 0.06 1.73 -5.62
CA LEU A 61 -0.55 0.40 -5.74
C LEU A 61 -0.80 0.02 -7.20
N VAL A 62 -1.40 0.92 -7.98
CA VAL A 62 -1.65 0.68 -9.40
C VAL A 62 -0.34 0.52 -10.18
N PHE A 63 0.66 1.35 -9.88
CA PHE A 63 1.98 1.19 -10.47
C PHE A 63 2.61 -0.17 -10.13
N LEU A 64 2.52 -0.58 -8.86
CA LEU A 64 3.05 -1.86 -8.40
C LEU A 64 2.38 -3.02 -9.10
N GLU A 65 1.06 -3.00 -9.22
CA GLU A 65 0.32 -4.04 -9.92
C GLU A 65 0.78 -4.16 -11.36
N MET A 66 0.81 -3.05 -12.12
CA MET A 66 1.27 -3.02 -13.50
C MET A 66 2.69 -3.58 -13.67
N LYS A 67 3.60 -3.26 -12.75
CA LYS A 67 4.99 -3.72 -12.84
C LYS A 67 5.18 -5.16 -12.35
N ILE A 68 4.52 -5.55 -11.26
CA ILE A 68 4.57 -6.91 -10.72
C ILE A 68 3.99 -7.91 -11.74
N LEU A 69 2.94 -7.52 -12.46
CA LEU A 69 2.38 -8.28 -13.59
C LEU A 69 3.40 -8.58 -14.70
N SER A 70 4.39 -7.70 -14.86
CA SER A 70 5.45 -7.85 -15.86
C SER A 70 6.65 -8.63 -15.33
N CYS A 71 6.68 -8.99 -14.05
CA CYS A 71 7.80 -9.68 -13.44
C CYS A 71 7.63 -11.21 -13.48
N ALA A 72 8.72 -11.91 -13.82
CA ALA A 72 8.74 -13.37 -13.83
C ALA A 72 8.54 -14.01 -12.44
N ASP A 73 8.90 -13.27 -11.37
CA ASP A 73 8.80 -13.71 -9.98
C ASP A 73 8.15 -12.62 -9.09
N PRO A 74 6.82 -12.48 -9.13
CA PRO A 74 6.11 -11.45 -8.36
C PRO A 74 6.19 -11.70 -6.85
N VAL A 75 6.29 -12.96 -6.43
CA VAL A 75 6.32 -13.34 -5.01
C VAL A 75 7.68 -13.05 -4.39
N GLY A 76 8.76 -13.40 -5.09
CA GLY A 76 10.11 -13.03 -4.68
C GLY A 76 10.26 -11.51 -4.56
N MET A 77 9.62 -10.72 -5.42
CA MET A 77 9.59 -9.26 -5.27
C MET A 77 8.85 -8.81 -4.00
N LEU A 78 7.65 -9.34 -3.73
CA LEU A 78 6.89 -9.04 -2.52
C LEU A 78 7.70 -9.35 -1.26
N SER A 79 8.42 -10.46 -1.23
CA SER A 79 9.26 -10.85 -0.08
C SER A 79 10.34 -9.81 0.24
N ARG A 80 10.79 -9.03 -0.77
CA ARG A 80 11.84 -8.03 -0.61
C ARG A 80 11.30 -6.68 -0.17
N PHE A 81 10.16 -6.22 -0.71
CA PHE A 81 9.60 -4.91 -0.32
C PHE A 81 8.61 -4.99 0.83
N GLY A 82 8.01 -6.15 1.10
CA GLY A 82 6.94 -6.31 2.09
C GLY A 82 7.35 -5.83 3.48
N ALA A 83 8.56 -6.17 3.93
CA ALA A 83 9.11 -5.68 5.20
C ALA A 83 9.23 -4.14 5.23
N LYS A 84 9.61 -3.51 4.11
CA LYS A 84 9.77 -2.05 4.03
C LYS A 84 8.43 -1.33 4.11
N VAL A 85 7.42 -1.86 3.43
CA VAL A 85 6.06 -1.35 3.48
C VAL A 85 5.47 -1.52 4.88
N LEU A 86 5.64 -2.68 5.51
CA LEU A 86 5.22 -2.90 6.90
C LEU A 86 5.92 -1.95 7.88
N LEU A 87 7.21 -1.68 7.66
CA LEU A 87 7.95 -0.75 8.50
C LEU A 87 7.40 0.68 8.38
N MET A 88 7.06 1.13 7.16
CA MET A 88 6.35 2.42 6.98
C MET A 88 5.01 2.44 7.74
N HIS A 89 4.25 1.35 7.69
CA HIS A 89 2.99 1.25 8.43
C HIS A 89 3.18 1.30 9.94
N ALA A 90 4.16 0.56 10.46
CA ALA A 90 4.54 0.62 11.87
C ALA A 90 4.95 2.03 12.29
N CYS A 91 5.68 2.77 11.44
CA CYS A 91 6.07 4.15 11.72
C CYS A 91 4.87 5.09 11.86
N PHE A 92 3.93 5.12 10.91
CA PHE A 92 2.78 6.02 11.05
C PHE A 92 1.85 5.60 12.18
N LEU A 93 1.62 4.29 12.37
CA LEU A 93 0.80 3.79 13.48
C LEU A 93 1.41 4.15 14.84
N ALA A 94 2.74 4.09 14.97
CA ALA A 94 3.43 4.54 16.18
C ALA A 94 3.20 6.03 16.45
N LEU A 95 3.27 6.88 15.42
CA LEU A 95 2.96 8.30 15.57
C LEU A 95 1.51 8.53 16.02
N ARG A 96 0.53 7.82 15.43
CA ARG A 96 -0.89 7.91 15.84
C ARG A 96 -1.13 7.43 17.27
N VAL A 97 -0.45 6.37 17.71
CA VAL A 97 -0.53 5.89 19.09
C VAL A 97 0.09 6.90 20.05
N CYS A 98 1.19 7.55 19.67
CA CYS A 98 1.85 8.57 20.48
C CYS A 98 1.01 9.85 20.63
N THR A 99 0.28 10.27 19.60
CA THR A 99 -0.61 11.43 19.71
C THR A 99 -1.81 11.10 20.55
N TRP A 100 -2.48 9.98 20.27
CA TRP A 100 -3.81 9.69 20.81
C TRP A 100 -3.88 8.34 21.52
N PRO A 101 -3.14 8.16 22.63
CA PRO A 101 -3.08 6.85 23.27
C PRO A 101 -4.44 6.41 23.84
N VAL A 102 -5.38 7.32 24.17
CA VAL A 102 -6.62 6.98 24.90
C VAL A 102 -7.82 7.93 24.68
N LEU A 103 -7.69 9.04 23.95
CA LEU A 103 -8.72 10.11 23.97
C LEU A 103 -9.95 9.83 23.09
N GLU A 104 -9.80 9.13 21.95
CA GLU A 104 -10.92 8.62 21.18
C GLU A 104 -11.09 7.12 21.37
N VAL A 105 -12.10 6.76 22.16
CA VAL A 105 -12.46 5.36 22.44
C VAL A 105 -12.86 4.68 21.14
N GLY A 106 -12.01 3.77 20.66
CA GLY A 106 -12.21 3.04 19.40
C GLY A 106 -10.99 3.17 18.48
N MET A 107 -10.79 4.35 17.91
CA MET A 107 -9.70 4.61 16.94
C MET A 107 -8.31 4.41 17.56
N GLY A 108 -8.09 4.88 18.79
CA GLY A 108 -6.81 4.67 19.49
C GLY A 108 -6.48 3.20 19.72
N VAL A 109 -7.48 2.39 20.10
CA VAL A 109 -7.32 0.94 20.28
C VAL A 109 -7.03 0.26 18.95
N CYS A 110 -7.69 0.66 17.87
CA CYS A 110 -7.44 0.13 16.53
C CYS A 110 -6.01 0.44 16.06
N ASN A 111 -5.52 1.66 16.27
CA ASN A 111 -4.13 2.04 15.97
C ASN A 111 -3.12 1.21 16.77
N LEU A 112 -3.37 0.98 18.07
CA LEU A 112 -2.52 0.15 18.91
C LEU A 112 -2.51 -1.32 18.45
N LEU A 113 -3.67 -1.89 18.18
CA LEU A 113 -3.79 -3.26 17.65
C LEU A 113 -3.13 -3.39 16.28
N GLY A 114 -3.29 -2.39 15.42
CA GLY A 114 -2.60 -2.29 14.14
C GLY A 114 -1.09 -2.26 14.32
N LEU A 115 -0.56 -1.45 15.24
CA LEU A 115 0.87 -1.37 15.52
C LEU A 115 1.42 -2.72 16.02
N LEU A 116 0.71 -3.36 16.95
CA LEU A 116 1.09 -4.69 17.45
C LEU A 116 1.07 -5.74 16.33
N ALA A 117 0.06 -5.71 15.45
CA ALA A 117 -0.03 -6.59 14.30
C ALA A 117 1.09 -6.33 13.27
N ALA A 118 1.45 -5.08 13.01
CA ALA A 118 2.56 -4.71 12.13
C ALA A 118 3.89 -5.24 12.68
N CYS A 119 4.14 -5.04 13.97
CA CYS A 119 5.32 -5.56 14.67
C CYS A 119 5.37 -7.10 14.64
N ALA A 120 4.24 -7.76 14.88
CA ALA A 120 4.14 -9.22 14.79
C ALA A 120 4.40 -9.73 13.35
N ALA A 121 3.85 -9.07 12.33
CA ALA A 121 4.10 -9.41 10.93
C ALA A 121 5.57 -9.18 10.54
N LEU A 122 6.20 -8.10 10.99
CA LEU A 122 7.63 -7.86 10.78
C LEU A 122 8.50 -8.94 11.44
N TYR A 123 8.23 -9.27 12.71
CA TYR A 123 9.03 -10.22 13.47
C TYR A 123 8.80 -11.67 13.01
N PHE A 124 7.55 -12.15 13.02
CA PHE A 124 7.22 -13.53 12.68
C PHE A 124 7.11 -13.77 11.18
N GLY A 125 6.72 -12.78 10.39
CA GLY A 125 6.61 -12.90 8.94
C GLY A 125 7.97 -12.76 8.26
N PHE A 126 8.70 -11.69 8.56
CA PHE A 126 9.91 -11.31 7.82
C PHE A 126 11.22 -11.54 8.58
N GLY A 127 11.16 -12.00 9.83
CA GLY A 127 12.36 -12.17 10.66
C GLY A 127 13.09 -10.85 10.91
N PHE A 128 12.36 -9.72 10.88
CA PHE A 128 12.95 -8.40 11.04
C PHE A 128 13.53 -8.25 12.45
N SER A 129 14.80 -7.84 12.53
CA SER A 129 15.48 -7.55 13.80
C SER A 129 15.86 -6.07 13.85
N LEU A 130 15.57 -5.41 14.98
CA LEU A 130 15.92 -4.00 15.25
C LEU A 130 17.42 -3.82 15.56
N THR A 131 18.29 -4.56 14.88
CA THR A 131 19.73 -4.37 15.00
C THR A 131 20.16 -3.12 14.24
N SER A 132 21.15 -2.39 14.76
CA SER A 132 21.65 -1.16 14.13
C SER A 132 22.09 -1.38 12.68
N ALA A 133 22.68 -2.53 12.37
CA ALA A 133 23.04 -2.93 11.01
C ALA A 133 21.82 -3.05 10.06
N CYS A 134 20.66 -3.47 10.57
CA CYS A 134 19.42 -3.54 9.79
C CYS A 134 18.85 -2.14 9.51
N ALA A 135 18.94 -1.23 10.48
CA ALA A 135 18.49 0.15 10.31
C ALA A 135 19.19 0.86 9.14
N TRP A 136 20.52 0.70 9.02
CA TRP A 136 21.30 1.25 7.90
C TRP A 136 20.99 0.59 6.55
N ARG A 137 20.55 -0.66 6.54
CA ARG A 137 20.15 -1.35 5.30
C ARG A 137 18.86 -0.76 4.72
N GLU A 138 18.05 -0.15 5.57
CA GLU A 138 16.75 0.42 5.22
C GLU A 138 16.77 1.95 5.06
N ASN A 139 17.88 2.52 4.60
CA ASN A 139 18.04 3.96 4.34
C ASN A 139 16.89 4.59 3.52
N CYS A 140 16.28 3.83 2.60
CA CYS A 140 15.15 4.29 1.81
C CYS A 140 13.90 4.58 2.67
N VAL A 141 13.60 3.73 3.65
CA VAL A 141 12.44 3.89 4.53
C VAL A 141 12.65 5.10 5.43
N TRP A 142 13.81 5.19 6.08
CA TRP A 142 14.13 6.32 6.96
C TRP A 142 14.20 7.65 6.21
N GLY A 143 14.70 7.65 4.97
CA GLY A 143 14.67 8.82 4.10
C GLY A 143 13.25 9.31 3.81
N LEU A 144 12.31 8.39 3.53
CA LEU A 144 10.90 8.73 3.31
C LEU A 144 10.20 9.21 4.59
N VAL A 145 10.49 8.58 5.74
CA VAL A 145 9.98 9.03 7.05
C VAL A 145 10.49 10.44 7.37
N LEU A 146 11.78 10.71 7.18
CA LEU A 146 12.36 12.03 7.40
C LEU A 146 11.79 13.08 6.44
N LEU A 147 11.57 12.71 5.17
CA LEU A 147 10.91 13.57 4.19
C LEU A 147 9.49 13.93 4.64
N ALA A 148 8.70 12.95 5.10
CA ALA A 148 7.35 13.17 5.60
C ALA A 148 7.32 14.08 6.84
N LEU A 149 8.22 13.84 7.80
CA LEU A 149 8.36 14.69 8.99
C LEU A 149 8.74 16.12 8.62
N SER A 150 9.70 16.29 7.70
CA SER A 150 10.13 17.61 7.24
C SER A 150 9.02 18.36 6.52
N ALA A 151 8.28 17.67 5.64
CA ALA A 151 7.14 18.23 4.95
C ALA A 151 6.03 18.64 5.93
N ALA A 152 5.71 17.81 6.92
CA ALA A 152 4.74 18.12 7.95
C ALA A 152 5.15 19.34 8.79
N CYS A 153 6.41 19.40 9.25
CA CYS A 153 6.94 20.57 9.94
C CYS A 153 6.78 21.85 9.10
N CYS A 154 7.09 21.82 7.81
CA CYS A 154 6.92 22.96 6.92
C CYS A 154 5.45 23.35 6.76
N THR A 155 4.56 22.38 6.48
CA THR A 155 3.11 22.61 6.34
C THR A 155 2.55 23.30 7.58
N GLU A 156 2.81 22.72 8.75
CA GLU A 156 2.33 23.28 10.02
C GLU A 156 2.98 24.61 10.35
N PHE A 157 4.25 24.83 10.03
CA PHE A 157 4.92 26.12 10.27
C PHE A 157 4.25 27.25 9.50
N PHE A 158 3.84 27.01 8.25
CA PHE A 158 3.11 27.99 7.45
C PHE A 158 1.65 28.18 7.91
N ASP A 159 1.03 27.17 8.54
CA ASP A 159 -0.35 27.25 9.05
C ASP A 159 -0.45 27.65 10.54
N SER A 160 0.67 27.70 11.25
CA SER A 160 0.80 27.88 12.72
C SER A 160 0.20 29.17 13.29
N TYR A 161 -0.28 30.08 12.45
CA TYR A 161 -1.01 31.26 12.92
C TYR A 161 -2.36 30.91 13.60
N ARG A 162 -2.80 29.64 13.63
CA ARG A 162 -4.17 29.27 14.03
C ARG A 162 -4.35 28.27 15.19
N HIS A 163 -3.33 27.57 15.70
CA HIS A 163 -3.57 26.42 16.62
C HIS A 163 -2.69 26.34 17.89
N PHE A 164 -3.24 25.69 18.93
CA PHE A 164 -2.72 25.65 20.31
C PHE A 164 -1.64 24.58 20.60
N SER A 165 -1.30 23.69 19.66
CA SER A 165 -0.24 22.67 19.84
C SER A 165 0.47 22.34 18.53
N PHE A 166 1.53 23.10 18.20
CA PHE A 166 2.34 22.88 16.99
C PHE A 166 2.88 21.43 16.89
N VAL A 167 3.35 20.87 18.00
CA VAL A 167 3.95 19.53 18.02
C VAL A 167 2.91 18.46 17.70
N GLU A 168 1.71 18.56 18.25
CA GLU A 168 0.63 17.59 17.98
C GLU A 168 0.21 17.64 16.52
N SER A 169 0.01 18.83 15.96
CA SER A 169 -0.31 18.99 14.53
C SER A 169 0.79 18.43 13.64
N VAL A 170 2.07 18.69 13.96
CA VAL A 170 3.20 18.14 13.19
C VAL A 170 3.20 16.62 13.22
N ILE A 171 2.97 15.99 14.38
CA ILE A 171 2.96 14.53 14.47
C ILE A 171 1.78 13.95 13.69
N PHE A 172 0.59 14.56 13.79
CA PHE A 172 -0.59 14.14 13.05
C PHE A 172 -0.37 14.24 11.53
N THR A 173 0.07 15.40 11.05
CA THR A 173 0.37 15.64 9.63
C THR A 173 1.49 14.73 9.12
N ALA A 174 2.53 14.50 9.93
CA ALA A 174 3.60 13.58 9.59
C ALA A 174 3.10 12.14 9.46
N SER A 175 2.23 11.69 10.37
CA SER A 175 1.62 10.37 10.29
C SER A 175 0.89 10.19 8.95
N SER A 176 0.05 11.13 8.56
CA SER A 176 -0.68 11.07 7.29
C SER A 176 0.26 11.07 6.08
N TYR A 177 1.34 11.86 6.11
CA TYR A 177 2.33 11.86 5.03
C TYR A 177 3.12 10.55 4.95
N ILE A 178 3.46 9.91 6.08
CA ILE A 178 4.12 8.59 6.09
C ILE A 178 3.18 7.52 5.52
N GLU A 179 1.90 7.55 5.88
CA GLU A 179 0.87 6.66 5.35
C GLU A 179 0.73 6.78 3.82
N ILE A 180 0.62 8.00 3.29
CA ILE A 180 0.60 8.25 1.84
C ILE A 180 1.84 7.67 1.15
N LEU A 181 3.00 7.77 1.79
CA LEU A 181 4.26 7.25 1.26
C LEU A 181 4.48 5.76 1.53
N ALA A 182 3.57 5.05 2.21
CA ALA A 182 3.84 3.72 2.74
C ALA A 182 4.15 2.67 1.67
N PHE A 183 3.62 2.83 0.46
CA PHE A 183 3.89 1.94 -0.69
C PHE A 183 5.03 2.40 -1.60
N VAL A 184 5.57 3.61 -1.41
CA VAL A 184 6.70 4.14 -2.20
C VAL A 184 7.97 3.27 -2.10
N PRO A 185 8.35 2.67 -0.95
CA PRO A 185 9.49 1.76 -0.89
C PRO A 185 9.39 0.58 -1.87
N ALA A 186 8.17 0.07 -2.08
CA ALA A 186 7.92 -1.01 -3.02
C ALA A 186 8.11 -0.54 -4.47
N VAL A 187 7.57 0.63 -4.82
CA VAL A 187 7.74 1.25 -6.14
C VAL A 187 9.22 1.43 -6.48
N LEU A 188 9.99 1.99 -5.54
CA LEU A 188 11.44 2.20 -5.70
C LEU A 188 12.19 0.89 -5.87
N MET A 189 11.83 -0.15 -5.12
CA MET A 189 12.45 -1.46 -5.24
C MET A 189 12.18 -2.10 -6.61
N VAL A 190 10.93 -2.08 -7.07
CA VAL A 190 10.56 -2.66 -8.37
C VAL A 190 11.29 -1.93 -9.51
N TYR A 191 11.39 -0.61 -9.43
CA TYR A 191 12.17 0.19 -10.38
C TYR A 191 13.66 -0.19 -10.39
N GLN A 192 14.26 -0.39 -9.22
CA GLN A 192 15.66 -0.79 -9.10
C GLN A 192 15.92 -2.22 -9.60
N CYS A 193 14.99 -3.15 -9.38
CA CYS A 193 15.08 -4.53 -9.88
C CYS A 193 15.07 -4.57 -11.41
N SER A 194 14.23 -3.75 -12.05
CA SER A 194 14.16 -3.67 -13.52
C SER A 194 15.48 -3.25 -14.16
N LYS A 195 16.31 -2.47 -13.46
CA LYS A 195 17.62 -2.00 -13.97
C LYS A 195 18.74 -3.03 -13.84
N LYS A 196 18.62 -3.96 -12.88
CA LYS A 196 19.68 -4.94 -12.55
C LYS A 196 19.47 -6.32 -13.17
N SER A 197 18.27 -6.58 -13.72
CA SER A 197 17.89 -7.89 -14.25
C SER A 197 18.70 -8.33 -15.47
N ASP A 198 19.42 -7.41 -16.12
CA ASP A 198 20.25 -7.73 -17.29
C ASP A 198 21.59 -8.39 -16.90
N ASP A 199 22.06 -8.27 -15.65
CA ASP A 199 23.42 -8.69 -15.27
C ASP A 199 23.52 -9.81 -14.20
N VAL A 200 22.45 -10.12 -13.45
CA VAL A 200 22.57 -10.97 -12.21
C VAL A 200 21.44 -11.99 -12.03
N ALA A 201 20.74 -12.37 -13.11
CA ALA A 201 19.80 -13.49 -13.04
C ALA A 201 20.62 -14.79 -13.08
N VAL A 202 20.59 -15.61 -12.00
CA VAL A 202 20.34 -17.07 -12.04
C VAL A 202 20.63 -17.80 -10.71
N GLU A 203 21.59 -17.42 -9.86
CA GLU A 203 22.14 -18.45 -8.94
C GLU A 203 21.61 -18.59 -7.50
N GLY A 204 20.78 -17.67 -6.97
CA GLY A 204 20.47 -17.69 -5.52
C GLY A 204 19.03 -17.92 -5.07
N LEU A 205 18.03 -17.73 -5.96
CA LEU A 205 16.72 -17.25 -5.51
C LEU A 205 15.64 -18.28 -5.23
N ARG A 206 15.84 -19.57 -5.54
CA ARG A 206 14.71 -20.51 -5.62
C ARG A 206 14.56 -21.51 -4.47
N LYS A 207 15.24 -21.33 -3.32
CA LYS A 207 15.32 -22.40 -2.29
C LYS A 207 14.67 -22.12 -0.93
N GLY A 208 13.83 -21.10 -0.79
CA GLY A 208 13.18 -20.80 0.49
C GLY A 208 11.65 -20.87 0.41
N GLY A 209 11.03 -21.88 1.01
CA GLY A 209 9.57 -21.96 1.23
C GLY A 209 8.98 -20.85 2.13
N ASN A 210 9.76 -19.79 2.41
CA ASN A 210 9.37 -18.68 3.28
C ASN A 210 8.57 -17.60 2.53
N GLU A 211 8.62 -17.56 1.20
CA GLU A 211 7.90 -16.58 0.39
C GLU A 211 6.39 -16.55 0.65
N GLN A 212 5.77 -17.74 0.70
CA GLN A 212 4.37 -17.89 1.04
C GLN A 212 4.08 -17.33 2.44
N ARG A 213 4.93 -17.63 3.42
CA ARG A 213 4.81 -17.13 4.79
C ARG A 213 4.92 -15.60 4.84
N HIS A 214 5.87 -15.01 4.12
CA HIS A 214 6.06 -13.55 4.07
C HIS A 214 4.81 -12.87 3.51
N ALA A 215 4.29 -13.38 2.41
CA ALA A 215 3.11 -12.84 1.77
C ALA A 215 1.83 -13.00 2.62
N SER A 216 1.63 -14.18 3.21
CA SER A 216 0.51 -14.41 4.12
C SER A 216 0.58 -13.48 5.33
N ALA A 217 1.75 -13.30 5.95
CA ALA A 217 1.92 -12.38 7.07
C ALA A 217 1.66 -10.92 6.65
N PHE A 218 2.15 -10.52 5.48
CA PHE A 218 1.94 -9.20 4.91
C PHE A 218 0.45 -8.90 4.72
N PHE A 219 -0.29 -9.75 4.01
CA PHE A 219 -1.71 -9.53 3.73
C PHE A 219 -2.63 -9.79 4.93
N ALA A 220 -2.24 -10.67 5.85
CA ALA A 220 -2.96 -10.87 7.11
C ALA A 220 -2.92 -9.63 8.01
N PHE A 221 -1.88 -8.80 7.90
CA PHE A 221 -1.84 -7.48 8.53
C PHE A 221 -2.59 -6.44 7.68
N LEU A 222 -2.27 -6.36 6.39
CA LEU A 222 -2.69 -5.26 5.53
C LEU A 222 -4.21 -5.22 5.34
N LEU A 223 -4.83 -6.37 5.05
CA LEU A 223 -6.27 -6.41 4.74
C LEU A 223 -7.13 -5.99 5.94
N PRO A 224 -6.96 -6.53 7.16
CA PRO A 224 -7.74 -6.08 8.32
C PRO A 224 -7.51 -4.61 8.66
N LEU A 225 -6.28 -4.10 8.50
CA LEU A 225 -5.99 -2.68 8.72
C LEU A 225 -6.83 -1.80 7.80
N TYR A 226 -6.79 -2.05 6.48
CA TYR A 226 -7.54 -1.24 5.52
C TYR A 226 -9.05 -1.53 5.52
N VAL A 227 -9.52 -2.68 5.99
CA VAL A 227 -10.95 -2.86 6.29
C VAL A 227 -11.37 -1.89 7.39
N MET A 228 -10.58 -1.76 8.45
CA MET A 228 -10.87 -0.83 9.54
C MET A 228 -10.73 0.63 9.10
N GLU A 229 -9.66 0.98 8.39
CA GLU A 229 -9.38 2.37 8.01
C GLU A 229 -10.23 2.87 6.84
N ASP A 230 -10.47 2.04 5.82
CA ASP A 230 -11.23 2.49 4.65
C ASP A 230 -12.70 2.14 4.77
N VAL A 231 -13.02 0.88 5.03
CA VAL A 231 -14.41 0.40 4.94
C VAL A 231 -15.22 0.86 6.14
N VAL A 232 -14.75 0.60 7.36
CA VAL A 232 -15.47 1.00 8.59
C VAL A 232 -15.56 2.53 8.67
N TYR A 233 -14.48 3.24 8.36
CA TYR A 233 -14.50 4.70 8.33
C TYR A 233 -15.43 5.25 7.24
N ALA A 234 -15.44 4.68 6.03
CA ALA A 234 -16.39 5.07 4.97
C ALA A 234 -17.84 4.91 5.44
N PHE A 235 -18.17 3.83 6.16
CA PHE A 235 -19.52 3.65 6.72
C PHE A 235 -19.88 4.70 7.77
N HIS A 236 -18.88 5.19 8.51
CA HIS A 236 -19.08 6.26 9.48
C HIS A 236 -19.36 7.60 8.79
N VAL A 237 -18.56 7.96 7.78
CA VAL A 237 -18.63 9.28 7.13
C VAL A 237 -19.66 9.38 6.00
N ARG A 238 -20.24 8.26 5.52
CA ARG A 238 -21.15 8.24 4.34
C ARG A 238 -22.36 9.20 4.42
N GLY A 239 -22.80 9.55 5.62
CA GLY A 239 -23.95 10.44 5.82
C GLY A 239 -23.62 11.91 5.66
N GLU A 240 -22.39 12.30 5.95
CA GLU A 240 -21.92 13.69 5.95
C GLU A 240 -21.08 13.99 4.71
N GLU A 241 -20.16 13.09 4.37
CA GLU A 241 -19.19 13.24 3.29
C GLU A 241 -19.23 12.02 2.35
N PRO A 242 -20.30 11.87 1.54
CA PRO A 242 -20.49 10.68 0.70
C PRO A 242 -19.39 10.52 -0.37
N LEU A 243 -18.79 11.63 -0.83
CA LEU A 243 -17.65 11.59 -1.75
C LEU A 243 -16.41 11.03 -1.08
N ALA A 244 -16.10 11.44 0.16
CA ALA A 244 -15.00 10.89 0.94
C ALA A 244 -15.19 9.38 1.18
N ALA A 245 -16.41 8.97 1.56
CA ALA A 245 -16.76 7.56 1.69
C ALA A 245 -16.51 6.78 0.40
N ALA A 246 -16.92 7.31 -0.76
CA ALA A 246 -16.67 6.68 -2.05
C ALA A 246 -15.17 6.55 -2.36
N GLY A 247 -14.38 7.60 -2.08
CA GLY A 247 -12.93 7.58 -2.25
C GLY A 247 -12.26 6.47 -1.44
N LEU A 248 -12.63 6.31 -0.17
CA LEU A 248 -12.14 5.25 0.71
C LEU A 248 -12.49 3.85 0.18
N ILE A 249 -13.73 3.65 -0.28
CA ILE A 249 -14.13 2.35 -0.87
C ILE A 249 -13.34 2.05 -2.14
N VAL A 250 -13.11 3.04 -3.01
CA VAL A 250 -12.27 2.87 -4.21
C VAL A 250 -10.84 2.49 -3.82
N HIS A 251 -10.26 3.16 -2.83
CA HIS A 251 -8.93 2.86 -2.32
C HIS A 251 -8.82 1.42 -1.81
N PHE A 252 -9.78 0.99 -0.99
CA PHE A 252 -9.83 -0.39 -0.49
C PHE A 252 -9.97 -1.41 -1.62
N ILE A 253 -10.78 -1.14 -2.64
CA ILE A 253 -10.96 -2.06 -3.78
C ILE A 253 -9.64 -2.22 -4.56
N VAL A 254 -8.88 -1.14 -4.77
CA VAL A 254 -7.55 -1.22 -5.42
C VAL A 254 -6.61 -2.11 -4.60
N LEU A 255 -6.57 -1.92 -3.28
CA LEU A 255 -5.72 -2.72 -2.40
C LEU A 255 -6.16 -4.19 -2.34
N LEU A 256 -7.47 -4.44 -2.34
CA LEU A 256 -8.04 -5.79 -2.34
C LEU A 256 -7.76 -6.53 -3.65
N ASP A 257 -7.84 -5.85 -4.79
CA ASP A 257 -7.48 -6.41 -6.10
C ASP A 257 -6.00 -6.79 -6.13
N PHE A 258 -5.13 -5.88 -5.72
CA PHE A 258 -3.69 -6.11 -5.57
C PHE A 258 -3.39 -7.33 -4.66
N ALA A 259 -4.07 -7.43 -3.53
CA ALA A 259 -3.91 -8.56 -2.60
C ALA A 259 -4.41 -9.87 -3.20
N CYS A 260 -5.61 -9.89 -3.80
CA CYS A 260 -6.17 -11.06 -4.45
C CYS A 260 -5.26 -11.57 -5.58
N PHE A 261 -4.73 -10.65 -6.38
CA PHE A 261 -3.80 -10.92 -7.45
C PHE A 261 -2.55 -11.64 -6.93
N LEU A 262 -1.84 -11.06 -5.96
CA LEU A 262 -0.60 -11.65 -5.42
C LEU A 262 -0.85 -12.97 -4.70
N LEU A 263 -1.90 -13.05 -3.88
CA LEU A 263 -2.24 -14.29 -3.18
C LEU A 263 -2.59 -15.42 -4.16
N ALA A 264 -3.32 -15.12 -5.25
CA ALA A 264 -3.61 -16.13 -6.26
C ALA A 264 -2.33 -16.65 -6.94
N HIS A 265 -1.32 -15.81 -7.16
CA HIS A 265 -0.01 -16.22 -7.69
C HIS A 265 0.76 -17.13 -6.74
N ILE A 266 0.67 -16.85 -5.45
CA ILE A 266 1.36 -17.62 -4.40
C ILE A 266 0.74 -19.00 -4.23
N TYR A 267 -0.59 -19.08 -4.21
CA TYR A 267 -1.30 -20.34 -3.93
C TYR A 267 -1.57 -21.19 -5.18
N ASN A 268 -1.45 -20.65 -6.40
CA ASN A 268 -1.62 -21.38 -7.66
C ASN A 268 -0.53 -21.07 -8.71
N PRO A 269 0.76 -21.30 -8.42
CA PRO A 269 1.85 -20.92 -9.33
C PRO A 269 1.73 -21.60 -10.71
N ASP A 270 1.23 -22.83 -10.78
CA ASP A 270 1.12 -23.62 -12.02
C ASP A 270 0.13 -23.01 -13.03
N LYS A 271 -0.99 -22.46 -12.53
CA LYS A 271 -2.01 -21.83 -13.39
C LYS A 271 -1.51 -20.53 -14.00
N VAL A 272 -0.61 -19.83 -13.30
CA VAL A 272 -0.02 -18.58 -13.76
C VAL A 272 1.00 -18.85 -14.87
N HIS A 273 1.91 -19.83 -14.68
CA HIS A 273 2.96 -20.14 -15.65
C HIS A 273 2.37 -20.52 -17.01
N GLY A 274 1.29 -21.31 -17.03
CA GLY A 274 0.61 -21.70 -18.27
C GLY A 274 -0.07 -20.54 -19.00
N SER A 275 -0.49 -19.49 -18.29
CA SER A 275 -1.09 -18.29 -18.92
C SER A 275 -0.02 -17.29 -19.36
N PHE A 276 1.06 -17.14 -18.60
CA PHE A 276 2.17 -16.23 -18.93
C PHE A 276 2.95 -16.70 -20.16
N LEU A 277 3.23 -18.00 -20.27
CA LEU A 277 3.92 -18.57 -21.44
C LEU A 277 3.11 -18.42 -22.74
N ARG A 278 1.79 -18.28 -22.66
CA ARG A 278 0.94 -17.97 -23.84
C ARG A 278 0.96 -16.48 -24.23
N TRP A 279 1.45 -15.61 -23.34
CA TRP A 279 1.45 -14.16 -23.54
C TRP A 279 2.76 -13.64 -24.12
N LEU A 280 3.88 -14.32 -23.88
CA LEU A 280 5.14 -14.03 -24.56
C LEU A 280 4.98 -14.37 -26.05
N PRO A 281 5.07 -13.39 -26.97
CA PRO A 281 5.03 -13.69 -28.39
C PRO A 281 6.22 -14.60 -28.73
N ASP A 282 5.96 -15.68 -29.47
CA ASP A 282 6.96 -16.66 -29.92
C ASP A 282 8.16 -16.01 -30.66
N GLN A 283 8.02 -14.73 -31.05
CA GLN A 283 9.03 -13.93 -31.74
C GLN A 283 10.22 -13.48 -30.87
N LEU A 284 10.20 -13.71 -29.54
CA LEU A 284 11.34 -13.40 -28.66
C LEU A 284 12.35 -14.56 -28.51
N TRP A 285 12.16 -15.67 -29.24
CA TRP A 285 13.03 -16.85 -29.19
C TRP A 285 13.81 -17.09 -30.51
N VAL A 286 14.35 -16.03 -31.13
CA VAL A 286 15.31 -16.13 -32.25
C VAL A 286 16.64 -15.52 -31.85
#